data_AF-A0A3A6PPK2-F1
#
_entry.id   AF-A0A3A6PPK2-F1
#
_cell.length_a   1.000
_cell.length_b   1.000
_cell.length_c   1.000
_cell.angle_alpha   90.00
_cell.angle_beta   90.00
_cell.angle_gamma   90.00
#
_symmetry.space_group_name_H-M   'P 1'
#
loop_
_entity.id
_entity.type
_entity.pdbx_description
1 polymer ?
#
loop_
_entity_poly.entity_id
_entity_poly.type
_entity_poly.pdbx_seq_one_letter_code
_entity_poly.pdbx_strand_id
1 'polypeptide(L)'
;MLNEALRVPYRAVDATGTLLVGAVLTGLTVVAAAGWFALLAVDPLIGAAVTPLIFLLSLVVRGYLVRVVAAGISERSDAPSFVRWGSLLRTGTQSTFVSVIYALPAAVCVGLAGGAAAATIIDPPGFEGIPQVLAAVAMLIGGFGLLIYGLVYLYLRPAARAVLAATGSLWAAVNPRRVVGVSLSGSYLAGWLIAMGLLTVGPLLVTPLVVISVLAGLYDIALAAIGGLLTLLVTVVLLFSLRMSAAWATGRGAADALRPDTGIGFVADALPDSPTVVDTGLPDRPTEAPPSVQVGREVDAGTGGVAQHTDGGADQSIEFGMPESTTPTTAVGDDEPGDFDWDVAERE
;
A
#
# COMPACT_ATOMS: atom_id res chain seq x y z
N MET A 1 2.00 -8.52 17.35
CA MET A 1 2.81 -7.79 16.36
C MET A 1 3.36 -8.67 15.22
N LEU A 2 4.40 -9.51 15.40
CA LEU A 2 5.00 -10.24 14.25
C LEU A 2 4.00 -11.18 13.54
N ASN A 3 3.28 -12.01 14.29
CA ASN A 3 2.27 -12.93 13.73
C ASN A 3 1.14 -12.17 13.00
N GLU A 4 0.72 -11.01 13.50
CA GLU A 4 -0.28 -10.17 12.82
C GLU A 4 0.29 -9.58 11.54
N ALA A 5 1.50 -9.02 11.59
CA ALA A 5 2.17 -8.43 10.44
C ALA A 5 2.29 -9.44 9.28
N LEU A 6 2.60 -10.71 9.56
CA LEU A 6 2.70 -11.77 8.56
C LEU A 6 1.34 -12.18 7.97
N ARG A 7 0.24 -11.99 8.71
CA ARG A 7 -1.11 -12.32 8.25
C ARG A 7 -1.78 -11.20 7.46
N VAL A 8 -1.34 -9.95 7.63
CA VAL A 8 -1.91 -8.76 6.98
C VAL A 8 -2.08 -8.92 5.45
N PRO A 9 -1.09 -9.43 4.68
CA PRO A 9 -1.26 -9.58 3.23
C PRO A 9 -2.39 -10.53 2.82
N TYR A 10 -2.77 -11.46 3.71
CA TYR A 10 -3.77 -12.51 3.45
C TYR A 10 -5.15 -12.20 4.02
N ARG A 11 -5.31 -11.09 4.76
CA ARG A 11 -6.57 -10.71 5.44
C ARG A 11 -7.39 -9.64 4.71
N ALA A 12 -7.07 -9.33 3.46
CA ALA A 12 -7.87 -8.36 2.70
C ALA A 12 -9.20 -8.96 2.25
N VAL A 13 -10.23 -8.12 2.16
CA VAL A 13 -11.51 -8.45 1.50
C VAL A 13 -11.29 -8.94 0.06
N ASP A 14 -10.27 -8.41 -0.61
CA ASP A 14 -9.75 -8.88 -1.90
C ASP A 14 -8.23 -9.13 -1.81
N ALA A 15 -7.84 -10.15 -1.05
CA ALA A 15 -6.43 -10.46 -0.79
C ALA A 15 -5.70 -10.85 -2.07
N THR A 16 -6.35 -11.66 -2.91
CA THR A 16 -5.78 -12.12 -4.19
C THR A 16 -5.55 -10.97 -5.16
N GLY A 17 -6.54 -10.09 -5.36
CA GLY A 17 -6.39 -8.92 -6.23
C GLY A 17 -5.32 -7.96 -5.74
N THR A 18 -5.28 -7.70 -4.43
CA THR A 18 -4.27 -6.82 -3.81
C THR A 18 -2.86 -7.40 -3.93
N LEU A 19 -2.68 -8.69 -3.66
CA LEU A 19 -1.39 -9.36 -3.80
C LEU A 19 -0.93 -9.42 -5.25
N LEU A 20 -1.83 -9.74 -6.18
CA LEU A 20 -1.50 -9.82 -7.60
C LEU A 20 -1.09 -8.45 -8.14
N VAL A 21 -1.92 -7.43 -7.94
CA VAL A 21 -1.64 -6.05 -8.42
C VAL A 21 -0.38 -5.51 -7.74
N GLY A 22 -0.24 -5.69 -6.43
CA GLY A 22 0.90 -5.22 -5.67
C GLY A 22 2.21 -5.91 -6.04
N ALA A 23 2.20 -7.23 -6.25
CA ALA A 23 3.34 -7.99 -6.72
C ALA A 23 3.73 -7.55 -8.14
N VAL A 24 2.80 -7.52 -9.09
CA VAL A 24 3.07 -7.08 -10.48
C VAL A 24 3.67 -5.68 -10.49
N LEU A 25 3.08 -4.75 -9.75
CA LEU A 25 3.56 -3.37 -9.67
C LEU A 25 4.96 -3.29 -9.04
N THR A 26 5.23 -4.07 -8.00
CA THR A 26 6.55 -4.13 -7.35
C THR A 26 7.59 -4.75 -8.27
N GLY A 27 7.27 -5.86 -8.93
CA GLY A 27 8.15 -6.53 -9.90
C GLY A 27 8.47 -5.61 -11.06
N LEU A 28 7.45 -4.99 -11.66
CA LEU A 28 7.62 -4.03 -12.73
C LEU A 28 8.47 -2.83 -12.29
N THR A 29 8.29 -2.33 -11.06
CA THR A 29 9.12 -1.24 -10.52
C THR A 29 10.58 -1.66 -10.37
N VAL A 30 10.86 -2.87 -9.87
CA VAL A 30 12.23 -3.37 -9.68
C VAL A 30 12.92 -3.61 -11.03
N VAL A 31 12.23 -4.29 -11.96
CA VAL A 31 12.75 -4.56 -13.31
C VAL A 31 12.97 -3.27 -14.07
N ALA A 32 12.02 -2.33 -14.03
CA ALA A 32 12.16 -1.05 -14.70
C ALA A 32 13.28 -0.20 -14.08
N ALA A 33 13.45 -0.20 -12.76
CA ALA A 33 14.55 0.47 -12.10
C ALA A 33 15.91 -0.09 -12.52
N ALA A 34 16.06 -1.43 -12.56
CA ALA A 34 17.29 -2.08 -13.03
C ALA A 34 17.57 -1.75 -14.50
N GLY A 35 16.56 -1.84 -15.36
CA GLY A 35 16.67 -1.48 -16.78
C GLY A 35 17.05 -0.02 -16.97
N TRP A 36 16.54 0.89 -16.14
CA TRP A 36 16.88 2.31 -16.19
C TRP A 36 18.29 2.64 -15.74
N PHE A 37 18.82 1.95 -14.72
CA PHE A 37 20.23 2.09 -14.36
C PHE A 37 21.14 1.63 -15.49
N ALA A 38 20.83 0.49 -16.11
CA ALA A 38 21.56 0.00 -17.28
C ALA A 38 21.46 1.00 -18.46
N LEU A 39 20.27 1.56 -18.69
CA LEU A 39 20.04 2.51 -19.76
C LEU A 39 20.78 3.82 -19.53
N LEU A 40 20.77 4.38 -18.31
CA LEU A 40 21.55 5.57 -17.97
C LEU A 40 23.06 5.40 -18.20
N ALA A 41 23.57 4.18 -18.00
CA ALA A 41 24.98 3.87 -18.23
C ALA A 41 25.33 3.77 -19.72
N VAL A 42 24.39 3.35 -20.56
CA VAL A 42 24.60 3.17 -22.01
C VAL A 42 24.24 4.44 -22.79
N ASP A 43 23.05 4.98 -22.56
CA ASP A 43 22.52 6.18 -23.17
C ASP A 43 21.80 7.05 -22.12
N PRO A 44 22.49 8.09 -21.59
CA PRO A 44 21.93 8.93 -20.53
C PRO A 44 20.71 9.74 -21.00
N LEU A 45 20.58 10.04 -22.30
CA LEU A 45 19.44 10.81 -22.81
C LEU A 45 18.17 9.96 -22.81
N ILE A 46 18.26 8.72 -23.30
CA ILE A 46 17.12 7.80 -23.28
C ILE A 46 16.81 7.41 -21.82
N GLY A 47 17.82 7.17 -21.00
CA GLY A 47 17.66 6.95 -19.56
C GLY A 47 16.89 8.10 -18.88
N ALA A 48 17.27 9.34 -19.16
CA ALA A 48 16.58 10.52 -18.65
C ALA A 48 15.11 10.57 -19.13
N ALA A 49 14.84 10.26 -20.40
CA ALA A 49 13.48 10.26 -20.97
C ALA A 49 12.54 9.22 -20.33
N VAL A 50 13.05 8.07 -19.88
CA VAL A 50 12.26 7.00 -19.25
C VAL A 50 12.01 7.25 -17.75
N THR A 51 12.83 8.10 -17.12
CA THR A 51 12.73 8.49 -15.69
C THR A 51 11.30 8.77 -15.19
N PRO A 52 10.47 9.61 -15.84
CA PRO A 52 9.13 9.92 -15.32
C PRO A 52 8.22 8.69 -15.21
N LEU A 53 8.32 7.74 -16.14
CA LEU A 53 7.52 6.52 -16.12
C LEU A 53 7.86 5.63 -14.93
N ILE A 54 9.15 5.48 -14.64
CA ILE A 54 9.64 4.65 -13.54
C ILE A 54 9.34 5.31 -12.21
N PHE A 55 9.49 6.62 -12.17
CA PHE A 55 9.14 7.42 -11.00
C PHE A 55 7.65 7.26 -10.68
N LEU A 56 6.77 7.34 -11.69
CA LEU A 56 5.33 7.14 -11.53
C LEU A 56 5.01 5.79 -10.86
N LEU A 57 5.61 4.72 -11.34
CA LEU A 57 5.45 3.38 -10.77
C LEU A 57 5.88 3.31 -9.30
N SER A 58 7.05 3.86 -9.01
CA SER A 58 7.61 3.94 -7.66
C SER A 58 6.71 4.75 -6.72
N LEU A 59 6.13 5.86 -7.20
CA LEU A 59 5.22 6.71 -6.43
C LEU A 59 3.95 5.95 -6.02
N VAL A 60 3.36 5.14 -6.91
CA VAL A 60 2.16 4.35 -6.57
C VAL A 60 2.47 3.33 -5.47
N VAL A 61 3.51 2.51 -5.64
CA VAL A 61 3.92 1.51 -4.62
C VAL A 61 4.17 2.19 -3.29
N ARG A 62 4.82 3.37 -3.33
CA ARG A 62 5.14 4.12 -2.13
C ARG A 62 3.91 4.69 -1.44
N GLY A 63 2.96 5.25 -2.19
CA GLY A 63 1.68 5.71 -1.66
C GLY A 63 0.88 4.59 -1.02
N TYR A 64 0.92 3.40 -1.62
CA TYR A 64 0.30 2.21 -1.06
C TYR A 64 0.89 1.84 0.29
N LEU A 65 2.22 1.78 0.40
CA LEU A 65 2.89 1.48 1.67
C LEU A 65 2.55 2.48 2.77
N VAL A 66 2.34 3.76 2.45
CA VAL A 66 1.88 4.76 3.45
C VAL A 66 0.46 4.46 3.92
N ARG A 67 -0.45 3.99 3.07
CA ARG A 67 -1.78 3.53 3.50
C ARG A 67 -1.69 2.30 4.42
N VAL A 68 -0.76 1.40 4.14
CA VAL A 68 -0.52 0.22 4.99
C VAL A 68 0.02 0.65 6.37
N VAL A 69 0.91 1.64 6.41
CA VAL A 69 1.35 2.26 7.67
C VAL A 69 0.15 2.87 8.41
N ALA A 70 -0.72 3.60 7.72
CA ALA A 70 -1.94 4.16 8.31
C ALA A 70 -2.87 3.07 8.88
N ALA A 71 -3.03 1.95 8.18
CA ALA A 71 -3.80 0.81 8.67
C ALA A 71 -3.19 0.22 9.95
N GLY A 72 -1.85 0.10 10.02
CA GLY A 72 -1.15 -0.33 11.22
C GLY A 72 -1.32 0.63 12.41
N ILE A 73 -1.30 1.94 12.16
CA ILE A 73 -1.55 2.97 13.19
C ILE A 73 -2.96 2.84 13.77
N SER A 74 -3.97 2.63 12.90
CA SER A 74 -5.36 2.42 13.30
C SER A 74 -5.66 1.00 13.80
N GLU A 75 -4.64 0.16 13.98
CA GLU A 75 -4.77 -1.24 14.44
C GLU A 75 -5.65 -2.13 13.55
N ARG A 76 -5.85 -1.74 12.28
CA ARG A 76 -6.60 -2.54 11.31
C ARG A 76 -5.70 -3.63 10.75
N SER A 77 -6.19 -4.87 10.74
CA SER A 77 -5.47 -6.02 10.19
C SER A 77 -5.67 -6.22 8.69
N ASP A 78 -6.56 -5.45 8.07
CA ASP A 78 -6.99 -5.67 6.70
C ASP A 78 -6.12 -4.88 5.73
N ALA A 79 -5.71 -5.52 4.62
CA ALA A 79 -4.92 -4.85 3.59
C ALA A 79 -5.74 -3.73 2.94
N PRO A 80 -5.21 -2.50 2.85
CA PRO A 80 -5.81 -1.46 2.02
C PRO A 80 -5.88 -1.90 0.55
N SER A 81 -6.91 -1.47 -0.16
CA SER A 81 -7.05 -1.72 -1.59
C SER A 81 -6.26 -0.70 -2.43
N PHE A 82 -5.94 -1.07 -3.68
CA PHE A 82 -5.28 -0.20 -4.67
C PHE A 82 -6.22 0.82 -5.34
N VAL A 83 -7.46 0.93 -4.86
CA VAL A 83 -8.45 1.87 -5.41
C VAL A 83 -8.01 3.33 -5.13
N ARG A 84 -8.44 4.26 -5.98
CA ARG A 84 -8.10 5.70 -5.92
C ARG A 84 -6.63 6.00 -6.20
N TRP A 85 -6.14 5.57 -7.37
CA TRP A 85 -4.78 5.81 -7.89
C TRP A 85 -4.28 7.25 -7.72
N GLY A 86 -5.14 8.27 -7.95
CA GLY A 86 -4.76 9.67 -7.77
C GLY A 86 -4.30 10.00 -6.35
N SER A 87 -4.95 9.42 -5.33
CA SER A 87 -4.51 9.61 -3.94
C SER A 87 -3.26 8.79 -3.60
N LEU A 88 -3.06 7.61 -4.21
CA LEU A 88 -1.80 6.86 -4.10
C LEU A 88 -0.63 7.67 -4.64
N LEU A 89 -0.80 8.29 -5.81
CA LEU A 89 0.20 9.17 -6.41
C LEU A 89 0.49 10.37 -5.51
N ARG A 90 -0.55 11.07 -5.02
CA ARG A 90 -0.38 12.21 -4.10
C ARG A 90 0.40 11.84 -2.84
N THR A 91 -0.01 10.77 -2.16
CA THR A 91 0.65 10.31 -0.94
C THR A 91 2.05 9.77 -1.23
N GLY A 92 2.25 9.12 -2.39
CA GLY A 92 3.55 8.70 -2.90
C GLY A 92 4.50 9.88 -3.08
N THR A 93 4.04 10.96 -3.71
CA THR A 93 4.82 12.19 -3.93
C THR A 93 5.17 12.86 -2.61
N GLN A 94 4.20 13.01 -1.69
CA GLN A 94 4.47 13.55 -0.35
C GLN A 94 5.51 12.70 0.39
N SER A 95 5.35 11.38 0.39
CA SER A 95 6.32 10.47 1.01
C SER A 95 7.70 10.60 0.37
N THR A 96 7.78 10.80 -0.95
CA THR A 96 9.04 11.02 -1.66
C THR A 96 9.70 12.33 -1.26
N PHE A 97 8.94 13.41 -1.22
CA PHE A 97 9.45 14.70 -0.76
C PHE A 97 10.02 14.63 0.66
N VAL A 98 9.31 13.99 1.59
CA VAL A 98 9.81 13.75 2.96
C VAL A 98 11.14 13.00 2.90
N SER A 99 11.23 11.90 2.15
CA SER A 99 12.50 11.16 2.06
C SER A 99 13.62 11.92 1.38
N VAL A 100 13.34 12.82 0.44
CA VAL A 100 14.36 13.64 -0.21
C VAL A 100 14.91 14.65 0.78
N ILE A 101 14.05 15.33 1.56
CA ILE A 101 14.49 16.25 2.62
C ILE A 101 15.39 15.53 3.62
N TYR A 102 14.96 14.36 4.12
CA TYR A 102 15.79 13.56 5.01
C TYR A 102 16.99 12.91 4.32
N ALA A 103 17.11 12.92 3.00
CA ALA A 103 18.29 12.42 2.30
C ALA A 103 19.34 13.51 2.05
N LEU A 104 19.02 14.80 2.25
CA LEU A 104 19.94 15.91 1.97
C LEU A 104 21.27 15.79 2.72
N PRO A 105 21.33 15.46 4.02
CA PRO A 105 22.61 15.31 4.70
C PRO A 105 23.44 14.15 4.14
N ALA A 106 22.79 13.04 3.75
CA ALA A 106 23.46 11.95 3.06
C ALA A 106 24.04 12.42 1.73
N ALA A 107 23.31 13.23 0.97
CA ALA A 107 23.77 13.78 -0.31
C ALA A 107 25.00 14.69 -0.15
N VAL A 108 25.10 15.45 0.94
CA VAL A 108 26.31 16.22 1.27
C VAL A 108 27.49 15.28 1.51
N CYS A 109 27.31 14.22 2.31
CA CYS A 109 28.35 13.24 2.56
C CYS A 109 28.79 12.52 1.26
N VAL A 110 27.84 12.15 0.40
CA VAL A 110 28.12 11.56 -0.93
C VAL A 110 28.88 12.54 -1.81
N GLY A 111 28.45 13.80 -1.89
CA GLY A 111 29.12 14.82 -2.70
C GLY A 111 30.56 15.07 -2.23
N LEU A 112 30.76 15.07 -0.91
CA LEU A 112 32.08 15.27 -0.31
C LEU A 112 33.00 14.06 -0.55
N ALA A 113 32.53 12.83 -0.32
CA ALA A 113 33.31 11.62 -0.58
C ALA A 113 33.54 11.38 -2.09
N GLY A 114 32.49 11.53 -2.89
CA GLY A 114 32.53 11.32 -4.34
C GLY A 114 33.35 12.38 -5.06
N GLY A 115 33.23 13.65 -4.66
CA GLY A 115 34.05 14.73 -5.20
C GLY A 115 35.54 14.55 -4.87
N ALA A 116 35.85 14.14 -3.63
CA ALA A 116 37.21 13.84 -3.24
C ALA A 116 37.78 12.62 -3.96
N ALA A 117 37.01 11.53 -4.10
CA ALA A 117 37.40 10.35 -4.85
C ALA A 117 37.65 10.67 -6.33
N ALA A 118 36.76 11.46 -6.95
CA ALA A 118 36.92 11.89 -8.34
C ALA A 118 38.20 12.72 -8.53
N ALA A 119 38.49 13.66 -7.61
CA ALA A 119 39.71 14.45 -7.65
C ALA A 119 40.98 13.58 -7.58
N THR A 120 40.99 12.53 -6.75
CA THR A 120 42.10 11.58 -6.66
C THR A 120 42.26 10.70 -7.89
N ILE A 121 41.16 10.34 -8.57
CA ILE A 121 41.21 9.53 -9.81
C ILE A 121 41.68 10.35 -11.01
N ILE A 122 41.20 11.59 -11.12
CA ILE A 122 41.54 12.49 -12.22
C ILE A 122 42.99 13.00 -12.11
N ASP A 123 43.49 13.13 -10.88
CA ASP A 123 44.84 13.58 -10.54
C ASP A 123 45.26 14.88 -11.28
N PRO A 124 44.56 16.01 -10.99
CA PRO A 124 44.85 17.27 -11.67
C PRO A 124 46.26 17.80 -11.33
N PRO A 125 46.88 18.60 -12.21
CA PRO A 125 48.23 19.12 -11.97
C PRO A 125 48.29 19.97 -10.69
N GLY A 126 49.26 19.67 -9.82
CA GLY A 126 49.43 20.31 -8.50
C GLY A 126 48.66 19.63 -7.36
N PHE A 127 48.08 18.45 -7.60
CA PHE A 127 47.35 17.66 -6.60
C PHE A 127 48.26 16.79 -5.71
N GLU A 128 49.41 17.34 -5.29
CA GLU A 128 50.37 16.63 -4.45
C GLU A 128 50.49 17.28 -3.06
N GLY A 129 50.73 16.47 -2.03
CA GLY A 129 50.90 16.96 -0.66
C GLY A 129 49.56 17.34 -0.01
N ILE A 130 49.37 18.63 0.31
CA ILE A 130 48.22 19.11 1.10
C ILE A 130 46.87 18.80 0.45
N PRO A 131 46.65 19.02 -0.87
CA PRO A 131 45.38 18.72 -1.54
C PRO A 131 45.01 17.23 -1.49
N GLN A 132 46.00 16.34 -1.64
CA GLN A 132 45.79 14.89 -1.57
C GLN A 132 45.39 14.46 -0.14
N VAL A 133 46.02 15.02 0.89
CA VAL A 133 45.66 14.77 2.29
C VAL A 133 44.24 15.28 2.58
N LEU A 134 43.88 16.47 2.10
CA LEU A 134 42.53 17.02 2.24
C LEU A 134 41.47 16.13 1.56
N ALA A 135 41.77 15.60 0.37
CA ALA A 135 40.89 14.66 -0.31
C ALA A 135 40.73 13.35 0.46
N ALA A 136 41.80 12.79 1.03
CA ALA A 136 41.72 11.61 1.88
C ALA A 136 40.86 11.85 3.14
N VAL A 137 41.05 12.99 3.81
CA VAL A 137 40.24 13.39 4.98
C VAL A 137 38.78 13.60 4.57
N ALA A 138 38.52 14.23 3.42
CA ALA A 138 37.18 14.39 2.90
C ALA A 138 36.53 13.03 2.61
N MET A 139 37.20 12.12 1.92
CA MET A 139 36.70 10.75 1.70
C MET A 139 36.37 10.04 3.01
N LEU A 140 37.22 10.18 4.04
CA LEU A 140 36.97 9.58 5.36
C LEU A 140 35.73 10.18 6.03
N ILE A 141 35.63 11.51 6.11
CA ILE A 141 34.50 12.22 6.73
C ILE A 141 33.21 11.96 5.97
N GLY A 142 33.24 12.07 4.64
CA GLY A 142 32.09 11.84 3.78
C GLY A 142 31.64 10.39 3.80
N GLY A 143 32.57 9.43 3.69
CA GLY A 143 32.26 8.00 3.71
C GLY A 143 31.72 7.55 5.07
N PHE A 144 32.40 7.91 6.17
CA PHE A 144 31.97 7.56 7.52
C PHE A 144 30.69 8.30 7.92
N GLY A 145 30.59 9.58 7.57
CA GLY A 145 29.38 10.38 7.75
C GLY A 145 28.19 9.78 7.00
N LEU A 146 28.39 9.31 5.76
CA LEU A 146 27.36 8.61 4.99
C LEU A 146 26.94 7.30 5.66
N LEU A 147 27.87 6.53 6.21
CA LEU A 147 27.58 5.28 6.90
C LEU A 147 26.74 5.53 8.16
N ILE A 148 27.18 6.45 9.03
CA ILE A 148 26.44 6.82 10.25
C ILE A 148 25.07 7.38 9.89
N TYR A 149 25.04 8.39 9.02
CA TYR A 149 23.79 9.05 8.65
C TYR A 149 22.86 8.10 7.90
N GLY A 150 23.39 7.17 7.10
CA GLY A 150 22.61 6.13 6.45
C GLY A 150 21.83 5.27 7.46
N LEU A 151 22.45 4.93 8.59
CA LEU A 151 21.77 4.20 9.67
C LEU A 151 20.71 5.06 10.36
N VAL A 152 21.03 6.33 10.65
CA VAL A 152 20.07 7.30 11.21
C VAL A 152 18.87 7.46 10.27
N TYR A 153 19.12 7.64 8.98
CA TYR A 153 18.11 7.74 7.94
C TYR A 153 17.25 6.49 7.86
N LEU A 154 17.86 5.30 7.92
CA LEU A 154 17.15 4.02 7.92
C LEU A 154 16.21 3.88 9.13
N TYR A 155 16.58 4.44 10.28
CA TYR A 155 15.75 4.47 11.49
C TYR A 155 14.65 5.54 11.44
N LEU A 156 14.97 6.77 11.02
CA LEU A 156 14.04 7.91 11.05
C LEU A 156 13.03 7.91 9.90
N ARG A 157 13.41 7.40 8.72
CA ARG A 157 12.56 7.40 7.53
C ARG A 157 11.20 6.70 7.76
N PRO A 158 11.13 5.49 8.36
CA PRO A 158 9.84 4.88 8.68
C PRO A 158 9.02 5.70 9.69
N ALA A 159 9.63 6.33 10.70
CA ALA A 159 8.93 7.19 11.66
C ALA A 159 8.31 8.42 10.96
N ALA A 160 9.06 9.08 10.07
CA ALA A 160 8.56 10.21 9.30
C ALA A 160 7.36 9.81 8.41
N ARG A 161 7.38 8.59 7.85
CA ARG A 161 6.24 8.05 7.10
C ARG A 161 5.03 7.76 7.99
N ALA A 162 5.23 7.30 9.22
CA ALA A 162 4.15 7.11 10.17
C ALA A 162 3.49 8.44 10.57
N VAL A 163 4.29 9.49 10.82
CA VAL A 163 3.77 10.84 11.07
C VAL A 163 2.99 11.37 9.85
N LEU A 164 3.51 11.18 8.64
CA LEU A 164 2.81 11.54 7.39
C LEU A 164 1.48 10.77 7.26
N ALA A 165 1.50 9.47 7.55
CA ALA A 165 0.32 8.61 7.47
C ALA A 165 -0.77 9.02 8.46
N ALA A 166 -0.39 9.39 9.70
CA ALA A 166 -1.32 9.80 10.74
C ALA A 166 -1.90 11.20 10.52
N THR A 167 -1.09 12.15 10.04
CA THR A 167 -1.48 13.56 9.96
C THR A 167 -1.95 14.00 8.57
N GLY A 168 -1.57 13.28 7.51
CA GLY A 168 -1.76 13.71 6.12
C GLY A 168 -0.99 14.97 5.73
N SER A 169 -0.22 15.55 6.66
CA SER A 169 0.48 16.83 6.48
C SER A 169 1.97 16.62 6.24
N LEU A 170 2.46 17.20 5.14
CA LEU A 170 3.87 17.16 4.78
C LEU A 170 4.74 17.88 5.82
N TRP A 171 4.27 19.04 6.28
CA TRP A 171 4.98 19.86 7.26
C TRP A 171 5.14 19.16 8.61
N ALA A 172 4.11 18.43 9.04
CA ALA A 172 4.18 17.63 10.27
C ALA A 172 5.22 16.51 10.15
N ALA A 173 5.33 15.87 8.98
CA ALA A 173 6.28 14.79 8.72
C ALA A 173 7.74 15.25 8.55
N VAL A 174 7.96 16.53 8.22
CA VAL A 174 9.31 17.13 8.10
C VAL A 174 9.80 17.68 9.43
N ASN A 175 8.90 17.96 10.39
CA ASN A 175 9.30 18.48 11.70
C ASN A 175 10.14 17.44 12.48
N PRO A 176 11.46 17.68 12.66
CA PRO A 176 12.35 16.68 13.23
C PRO A 176 12.02 16.38 14.69
N ARG A 177 11.51 17.36 15.46
CA ARG A 177 11.15 17.15 16.87
C ARG A 177 10.04 16.13 17.02
N ARG A 178 9.02 16.23 16.16
CA ARG A 178 7.88 15.31 16.15
C ARG A 178 8.30 13.90 15.73
N VAL A 179 9.10 13.80 14.66
CA VAL A 179 9.59 12.50 14.16
C VAL A 179 10.51 11.83 15.18
N VAL A 180 11.42 12.59 15.81
CA VAL A 180 12.31 12.06 16.85
C VAL A 180 11.51 11.58 18.06
N GLY A 181 10.48 12.33 18.48
CA GLY A 181 9.58 11.93 19.56
C GLY A 181 8.93 10.56 19.32
N VAL A 182 8.40 10.33 18.12
CA VAL A 182 7.86 9.02 17.73
C VAL A 182 8.96 7.96 17.70
N SER A 183 10.14 8.30 17.17
CA SER A 183 11.24 7.34 17.03
C SER A 183 11.85 6.89 18.36
N LEU A 184 11.68 7.68 19.43
CA LEU A 184 12.18 7.35 20.76
C LEU A 184 11.21 6.48 21.56
N SER A 185 10.02 6.17 21.02
CA SER A 185 9.10 5.27 21.71
C SER A 185 9.60 3.82 21.63
N GLY A 186 9.51 3.10 22.75
CA GLY A 186 9.90 1.69 22.81
C GLY A 186 9.08 0.80 21.89
N SER A 187 7.78 1.11 21.71
CA SER A 187 6.90 0.38 20.79
C SER A 187 7.28 0.62 19.33
N TYR A 188 7.75 1.81 18.97
CA TYR A 188 8.27 2.07 17.62
C TYR A 188 9.54 1.25 17.36
N LEU A 189 10.48 1.22 18.30
CA LEU A 189 11.70 0.41 18.16
C LEU A 189 11.38 -1.06 17.92
N ALA A 190 10.42 -1.62 18.67
CA ALA A 190 9.98 -3.00 18.46
C ALA A 190 9.38 -3.22 17.06
N GLY A 191 8.51 -2.32 16.60
CA GLY A 191 7.94 -2.37 15.24
C GLY A 191 9.00 -2.24 14.15
N TRP A 192 10.01 -1.38 14.36
CA TRP A 192 11.13 -1.20 13.45
C TRP A 192 12.04 -2.42 13.38
N LEU A 193 12.37 -3.04 14.52
CA LEU A 193 13.17 -4.27 14.57
C LEU A 193 12.47 -5.43 13.87
N ILE A 194 11.16 -5.57 14.06
CA ILE A 194 10.35 -6.56 13.32
C ILE A 194 10.43 -6.30 11.81
N ALA A 195 10.24 -5.04 11.39
CA ALA A 195 10.32 -4.65 9.99
C ALA A 195 11.71 -4.91 9.38
N MET A 196 12.77 -4.58 10.10
CA MET A 196 14.14 -4.86 9.67
C MET A 196 14.39 -6.36 9.56
N GLY A 197 13.99 -7.15 10.56
CA GLY A 197 14.10 -8.61 10.51
C GLY A 197 13.38 -9.22 9.31
N LEU A 198 12.17 -8.74 8.99
CA LEU A 198 11.43 -9.20 7.80
C LEU A 198 12.14 -8.82 6.49
N LEU A 199 12.64 -7.59 6.38
CA LEU A 199 13.27 -7.09 5.16
C LEU A 199 14.69 -7.63 4.95
N THR A 200 15.39 -8.05 6.01
CA THR A 200 16.72 -8.67 5.89
C THR A 200 16.62 -10.18 5.76
N VAL A 201 15.89 -10.87 6.65
CA VAL A 201 15.81 -12.34 6.66
C VAL A 201 14.90 -12.87 5.56
N GLY A 202 13.82 -12.18 5.24
CA GLY A 202 12.84 -12.64 4.25
C GLY A 202 13.44 -12.93 2.87
N PRO A 203 14.25 -12.03 2.28
CA PRO A 203 14.93 -12.30 1.01
C PRO A 203 15.88 -13.51 1.02
N LEU A 204 16.47 -13.86 2.17
CA LEU A 204 17.35 -15.04 2.27
C LEU A 204 16.61 -16.35 2.00
N LEU A 205 15.27 -16.37 2.16
CA LEU A 205 14.45 -17.55 1.88
C LEU A 205 14.39 -17.88 0.37
N VAL A 206 14.65 -16.90 -0.50
CA VAL A 206 14.66 -17.11 -1.96
C VAL A 206 16.01 -17.64 -2.44
N THR A 207 17.09 -17.43 -1.69
CA THR A 207 18.45 -17.89 -2.05
C THR A 207 18.53 -19.35 -2.51
N PRO A 208 17.97 -20.36 -1.79
CA PRO A 208 18.02 -21.75 -2.26
C PRO A 208 17.29 -21.94 -3.59
N LEU A 209 16.18 -21.24 -3.81
CA LEU A 209 15.42 -21.31 -5.05
C LEU A 209 16.23 -20.73 -6.22
N VAL A 210 16.95 -19.62 -6.00
CA VAL A 210 17.88 -19.05 -6.98
C VAL A 210 19.00 -20.04 -7.31
N VAL A 211 19.60 -20.68 -6.30
CA VAL A 211 20.66 -21.69 -6.52
C VAL A 211 20.15 -22.86 -7.36
N ILE A 212 18.97 -23.40 -7.04
CA ILE A 212 18.33 -24.48 -7.80
C ILE A 212 18.06 -24.03 -9.24
N SER A 213 17.52 -22.82 -9.41
CA SER A 213 17.23 -22.26 -10.74
C SER A 213 18.49 -22.09 -11.60
N VAL A 214 19.59 -21.63 -11.01
CA VAL A 214 20.88 -21.49 -11.70
C VAL A 214 21.43 -22.87 -12.07
N LEU A 215 21.38 -23.82 -11.13
CA LEU A 215 21.87 -25.17 -11.36
C LEU A 215 21.08 -25.88 -12.45
N ALA A 216 19.74 -25.77 -12.44
CA ALA A 216 18.86 -26.24 -13.50
C ALA A 216 19.20 -25.62 -14.87
N GLY A 217 19.54 -24.33 -14.88
CA GLY A 217 19.91 -23.64 -16.11
C GLY A 217 21.27 -24.02 -16.70
N LEU A 218 22.15 -24.64 -15.92
CA LEU A 218 23.39 -25.24 -16.44
C LEU A 218 23.13 -26.52 -17.23
N TYR A 219 22.01 -27.21 -16.97
CA TYR A 219 21.64 -28.43 -17.69
C TYR A 219 20.88 -28.15 -18.99
N ASP A 220 19.90 -27.23 -18.93
CA ASP A 220 18.98 -26.98 -20.05
C ASP A 220 18.45 -25.55 -20.02
N ILE A 221 18.42 -24.90 -21.20
CA ILE A 221 18.00 -23.50 -21.38
C ILE A 221 16.50 -23.31 -21.08
N ALA A 222 15.64 -24.26 -21.45
CA ALA A 222 14.21 -24.21 -21.15
C ALA A 222 13.98 -24.35 -19.64
N LEU A 223 14.74 -25.22 -18.97
CA LEU A 223 14.70 -25.35 -17.52
C LEU A 223 15.22 -24.10 -16.81
N ALA A 224 16.25 -23.45 -17.37
CA ALA A 224 16.73 -22.13 -16.94
C ALA A 224 15.62 -21.08 -17.00
N ALA A 225 14.90 -21.03 -18.13
CA ALA A 225 13.84 -20.04 -18.35
C ALA A 225 12.66 -20.25 -17.40
N ILE A 226 12.18 -21.49 -17.26
CA ILE A 226 11.06 -21.83 -16.37
C ILE A 226 11.45 -21.60 -14.91
N GLY A 227 12.62 -22.12 -14.49
CA GLY A 227 13.14 -21.95 -13.14
C GLY A 227 13.36 -20.47 -12.80
N GLY A 228 13.93 -19.71 -13.72
CA GLY A 228 14.20 -18.28 -13.54
C GLY A 228 12.91 -17.49 -13.41
N LEU A 229 11.90 -17.76 -14.25
CA LEU A 229 10.61 -17.09 -14.21
C LEU A 229 9.83 -17.41 -12.92
N LEU A 230 9.81 -18.67 -12.49
CA LEU A 230 9.19 -19.07 -11.22
C LEU A 230 9.91 -18.42 -10.03
N THR A 231 11.24 -18.42 -10.03
CA THR A 231 12.04 -17.79 -8.98
C THR A 231 11.76 -16.30 -8.91
N LEU A 232 11.70 -15.63 -10.06
CA LEU A 232 11.37 -14.21 -10.15
C LEU A 232 9.96 -13.93 -9.63
N LEU A 233 8.97 -14.72 -10.03
CA LEU A 233 7.59 -14.60 -9.56
C LEU A 233 7.53 -14.71 -8.03
N VAL A 234 8.09 -15.78 -7.47
CA VAL A 234 8.13 -16.02 -6.00
C VAL A 234 8.84 -14.88 -5.28
N THR A 235 9.97 -14.42 -5.81
CA THR A 235 10.74 -13.30 -5.25
C THR A 235 9.91 -12.03 -5.17
N VAL A 236 9.22 -11.69 -6.25
CA VAL A 236 8.43 -10.46 -6.35
C VAL A 236 7.23 -10.50 -5.40
N VAL A 237 6.50 -11.63 -5.36
CA VAL A 237 5.37 -11.81 -4.42
C VAL A 237 5.87 -11.72 -2.98
N LEU A 238 6.94 -12.43 -2.65
CA LEU A 238 7.52 -12.42 -1.30
C LEU A 238 7.98 -11.00 -0.91
N LEU A 239 8.69 -10.31 -1.81
CA LEU A 239 9.19 -8.96 -1.55
C LEU A 239 8.04 -7.98 -1.29
N PHE A 240 6.97 -8.04 -2.08
CA PHE A 240 5.80 -7.20 -1.85
C PHE A 240 5.16 -7.50 -0.49
N SER A 241 4.92 -8.77 -0.18
CA SER A 241 4.35 -9.20 1.10
C SER A 241 5.20 -8.75 2.30
N LEU A 242 6.52 -8.93 2.24
CA LEU A 242 7.44 -8.49 3.29
C LEU A 242 7.42 -6.97 3.48
N ARG A 243 7.42 -6.20 2.37
CA ARG A 243 7.33 -4.73 2.42
C ARG A 243 6.02 -4.27 3.05
N MET A 244 4.92 -4.97 2.74
CA MET A 244 3.62 -4.71 3.32
C MET A 244 3.60 -5.02 4.83
N SER A 245 4.06 -6.19 5.24
CA SER A 245 4.16 -6.58 6.66
C SER A 245 5.04 -5.62 7.46
N ALA A 246 6.18 -5.22 6.90
CA ALA A 246 7.10 -4.27 7.51
C ALA A 246 6.49 -2.86 7.65
N ALA A 247 5.77 -2.39 6.63
CA ALA A 247 5.06 -1.12 6.67
C ALA A 247 3.95 -1.14 7.75
N TRP A 248 3.21 -2.24 7.87
CA TRP A 248 2.20 -2.38 8.90
C TRP A 248 2.82 -2.42 10.31
N ALA A 249 3.89 -3.18 10.51
CA ALA A 249 4.57 -3.31 11.81
C ALA A 249 5.13 -1.98 12.31
N THR A 250 5.72 -1.17 11.42
CA THR A 250 6.21 0.17 11.76
C THR A 250 5.08 1.14 12.08
N GLY A 251 3.95 1.06 11.37
CA GLY A 251 2.75 1.81 11.71
C GLY A 251 2.18 1.44 13.08
N ARG A 252 2.04 0.15 13.36
CA ARG A 252 1.51 -0.34 14.65
C ARG A 252 2.41 0.01 15.83
N GLY A 253 3.73 -0.02 15.63
CA GLY A 253 4.70 0.42 16.64
C GLY A 253 4.67 1.93 16.89
N ALA A 254 4.37 2.74 15.87
CA ALA A 254 4.23 4.18 16.02
C ALA A 254 2.89 4.61 16.65
N ALA A 255 1.89 3.73 16.68
CA ALA A 255 0.52 4.06 17.08
C ALA A 255 0.43 4.72 18.46
N ASP A 256 1.12 4.16 19.47
CA ASP A 256 1.04 4.66 20.84
C ASP A 256 1.58 6.09 20.97
N ALA A 257 2.70 6.39 20.29
CA ALA A 257 3.32 7.72 20.30
C ALA A 257 2.54 8.77 19.49
N LEU A 258 1.62 8.31 18.64
CA LEU A 258 0.78 9.16 17.79
C LEU A 258 -0.63 9.35 18.35
N ARG A 259 -1.00 8.68 19.46
CA ARG A 259 -2.31 8.88 20.09
C ARG A 259 -2.39 10.28 20.70
N PRO A 260 -3.50 11.02 20.48
CA PRO A 260 -3.70 12.39 21.00
C PRO A 260 -3.56 12.51 22.53
N ASP A 261 -3.91 11.46 23.26
CA ASP A 261 -3.99 11.48 24.73
C ASP A 261 -2.65 11.21 25.43
N THR A 262 -1.63 10.80 24.68
CA THR A 262 -0.30 10.52 25.24
C THR A 262 0.42 11.85 25.38
N GLY A 263 0.28 12.48 26.55
CA GLY A 263 0.82 13.78 26.94
C GLY A 263 2.35 13.95 26.87
N ILE A 264 3.00 13.51 25.81
CA ILE A 264 4.28 14.04 25.36
C ILE A 264 3.97 15.40 24.73
N GLY A 265 3.93 16.41 25.59
CA GLY A 265 3.68 17.79 25.22
C GLY A 265 4.64 18.28 24.15
N PHE A 266 4.23 18.21 22.89
CA PHE A 266 4.74 19.10 21.87
C PHE A 266 3.88 20.35 21.94
N VAL A 267 4.44 21.40 22.54
CA VAL A 267 3.87 22.75 22.65
C VAL A 267 2.99 23.04 21.43
N ALA A 268 1.68 22.97 21.66
CA ALA A 268 0.67 23.49 20.77
C ALA A 268 0.71 25.02 20.88
N ASP A 269 1.74 25.63 20.31
CA ASP A 269 1.74 27.06 20.09
C ASP A 269 0.86 27.35 18.87
N ALA A 270 -0.34 27.83 19.17
CA ALA A 270 -1.14 28.79 18.43
C ALA A 270 -1.16 28.67 16.89
N LEU A 271 -2.13 27.90 16.38
CA LEU A 271 -2.94 28.34 15.24
C LEU A 271 -4.42 28.03 15.55
N PRO A 272 -5.32 29.02 15.58
CA PRO A 272 -6.74 28.76 15.53
C PRO A 272 -7.03 28.28 14.10
N ASP A 273 -7.57 27.06 13.99
CA ASP A 273 -7.96 26.33 12.77
C ASP A 273 -7.12 25.08 12.51
N SER A 274 -7.19 24.13 13.45
CA SER A 274 -6.88 22.74 13.16
C SER A 274 -8.16 22.05 12.67
N PRO A 275 -8.25 21.55 11.43
CA PRO A 275 -9.38 20.73 11.04
C PRO A 275 -9.34 19.42 11.83
N THR A 276 -10.50 19.12 12.38
CA THR A 276 -10.89 17.90 13.07
C THR A 276 -10.44 16.64 12.34
N VAL A 277 -10.14 15.63 13.16
CA VAL A 277 -10.05 14.20 12.84
C VAL A 277 -10.84 13.87 11.57
N VAL A 278 -10.15 13.42 10.52
CA VAL A 278 -10.81 12.81 9.37
C VAL A 278 -11.37 11.47 9.83
N ASP A 279 -12.60 11.53 10.35
CA ASP A 279 -13.49 10.41 10.37
C ASP A 279 -13.72 10.02 8.90
N THR A 280 -13.40 8.78 8.53
CA THR A 280 -13.80 8.24 7.23
C THR A 280 -15.26 7.80 7.25
N GLY A 281 -16.13 8.60 7.87
CA GLY A 281 -17.54 8.66 7.54
C GLY A 281 -17.69 9.28 6.16
N LEU A 282 -18.56 8.70 5.32
CA LEU A 282 -18.87 9.21 4.00
C LEU A 282 -19.12 10.73 4.07
N PRO A 283 -18.59 11.54 3.13
CA PRO A 283 -19.02 12.94 3.04
C PRO A 283 -20.53 12.96 2.86
N ASP A 284 -21.20 13.80 3.66
CA ASP A 284 -22.65 14.04 3.65
C ASP A 284 -23.17 13.95 2.22
N ARG A 285 -23.88 12.85 1.94
CA ARG A 285 -24.68 12.74 0.75
C ARG A 285 -25.74 13.84 0.88
N PRO A 286 -25.91 14.74 -0.11
CA PRO A 286 -27.03 15.66 -0.08
C PRO A 286 -28.30 14.85 0.14
N THR A 287 -29.13 15.30 1.09
CA THR A 287 -30.39 14.65 1.48
C THR A 287 -31.16 14.27 0.23
N GLU A 288 -31.36 12.97 0.03
CA GLU A 288 -32.07 12.45 -1.12
C GLU A 288 -33.47 13.08 -1.14
N ALA A 289 -33.87 13.64 -2.29
CA ALA A 289 -35.13 14.34 -2.42
C ALA A 289 -36.30 13.43 -2.02
N PRO A 290 -37.34 13.95 -1.35
CA PRO A 290 -38.47 13.15 -0.91
C PRO A 290 -39.08 12.37 -2.08
N PRO A 291 -39.60 11.16 -1.81
CA PRO A 291 -40.04 10.21 -2.84
C PRO A 291 -41.12 10.76 -3.79
N SER A 292 -41.81 11.84 -3.41
CA SER A 292 -42.74 12.57 -4.27
C SER A 292 -42.10 13.33 -5.43
N VAL A 293 -40.77 13.50 -5.44
CA VAL A 293 -40.03 14.26 -6.47
C VAL A 293 -39.16 13.33 -7.34
N GLN A 294 -39.00 12.05 -6.96
CA GLN A 294 -38.29 11.07 -7.77
C GLN A 294 -39.21 10.49 -8.86
N VAL A 295 -39.36 11.22 -9.96
CA VAL A 295 -39.97 10.68 -11.18
C VAL A 295 -38.96 9.80 -11.91
N GLY A 296 -39.25 8.50 -12.02
CA GLY A 296 -38.47 7.54 -12.83
C GLY A 296 -37.98 6.28 -12.10
N ARG A 297 -38.28 6.12 -10.81
CA ARG A 297 -38.00 4.88 -10.06
C ARG A 297 -39.27 4.42 -9.35
N GLU A 298 -40.06 3.59 -10.01
CA GLU A 298 -41.17 2.91 -9.34
C GLU A 298 -40.59 1.96 -8.29
N VAL A 299 -40.92 2.24 -7.03
CA VAL A 299 -40.70 1.34 -5.90
C VAL A 299 -42.08 1.16 -5.26
N ASP A 300 -42.58 -0.07 -5.29
CA ASP A 300 -43.86 -0.44 -4.70
C ASP A 300 -43.91 -0.02 -3.22
N ALA A 301 -44.82 0.89 -2.91
CA ALA A 301 -45.12 1.32 -1.56
C ALA A 301 -46.07 0.31 -0.89
N GLY A 302 -45.48 -0.74 -0.31
CA GLY A 302 -46.18 -1.66 0.59
C GLY A 302 -46.15 -1.18 2.05
N THR A 303 -47.21 -0.50 2.46
CA THR A 303 -47.84 -0.38 3.79
C THR A 303 -46.98 -0.43 5.06
N GLY A 304 -47.03 0.65 5.85
CA GLY A 304 -46.29 0.83 7.09
C GLY A 304 -46.74 0.00 8.30
N GLY A 305 -45.89 0.00 9.33
CA GLY A 305 -46.23 -0.53 10.65
C GLY A 305 -45.03 -0.70 11.59
N VAL A 306 -44.89 0.27 12.50
CA VAL A 306 -44.43 0.18 13.90
C VAL A 306 -43.00 -0.32 14.21
N ALA A 307 -42.25 0.55 14.89
CA ALA A 307 -40.99 0.25 15.56
C ALA A 307 -41.11 -0.90 16.57
N GLN A 308 -40.23 -1.89 16.46
CA GLN A 308 -40.01 -2.84 17.54
C GLN A 308 -38.52 -3.07 17.76
N HIS A 309 -38.11 -2.71 18.97
CA HIS A 309 -36.82 -2.98 19.59
C HIS A 309 -36.80 -4.45 20.01
N THR A 310 -35.89 -5.25 19.47
CA THR A 310 -35.57 -6.57 20.02
C THR A 310 -34.07 -6.84 20.00
N ASP A 311 -33.62 -7.15 21.21
CA ASP A 311 -32.33 -7.60 21.68
C ASP A 311 -32.09 -9.07 21.25
N GLY A 312 -30.84 -9.42 20.96
CA GLY A 312 -30.29 -10.79 21.00
C GLY A 312 -30.81 -11.88 20.03
N GLY A 313 -29.87 -12.64 19.44
CA GLY A 313 -30.11 -14.06 19.15
C GLY A 313 -29.93 -14.47 17.69
N ALA A 314 -29.14 -15.54 17.52
CA ALA A 314 -28.75 -16.16 16.27
C ALA A 314 -29.88 -16.93 15.57
N ASP A 315 -29.56 -17.34 14.33
CA ASP A 315 -30.21 -18.36 13.51
C ASP A 315 -31.58 -18.02 12.92
N GLN A 316 -31.60 -17.56 11.65
CA GLN A 316 -32.71 -17.87 10.74
C GLN A 316 -32.19 -18.20 9.33
N SER A 317 -32.35 -19.49 9.01
CA SER A 317 -32.21 -20.11 7.71
C SER A 317 -33.19 -19.54 6.68
N ILE A 318 -32.74 -19.38 5.45
CA ILE A 318 -33.52 -18.88 4.31
C ILE A 318 -34.46 -20.00 3.82
N GLU A 319 -35.76 -19.82 4.02
CA GLU A 319 -36.84 -20.67 3.51
C GLU A 319 -37.36 -20.12 2.17
N PHE A 320 -37.14 -20.86 1.08
CA PHE A 320 -37.65 -20.54 -0.25
C PHE A 320 -39.07 -21.10 -0.43
N GLY A 321 -40.08 -20.29 -0.15
CA GLY A 321 -41.49 -20.57 -0.47
C GLY A 321 -41.89 -19.95 -1.81
N MET A 322 -42.22 -20.78 -2.81
CA MET A 322 -42.86 -20.34 -4.06
C MET A 322 -44.34 -19.97 -3.82
N PRO A 323 -44.89 -18.99 -4.56
CA PRO A 323 -46.21 -18.45 -4.31
C PRO A 323 -47.35 -19.37 -4.78
N GLU A 324 -48.36 -19.43 -3.92
CA GLU A 324 -49.65 -20.11 -4.02
C GLU A 324 -50.48 -19.53 -5.19
N SER A 325 -51.02 -20.41 -6.04
CA SER A 325 -51.94 -20.02 -7.13
C SER A 325 -53.37 -20.07 -6.61
N THR A 326 -53.96 -18.89 -6.42
CA THR A 326 -55.37 -18.73 -6.08
C THR A 326 -56.24 -18.91 -7.35
N THR A 327 -57.27 -19.76 -7.26
CA THR A 327 -58.36 -19.83 -8.25
C THR A 327 -59.68 -19.58 -7.51
N PRO A 328 -60.60 -18.74 -8.04
CA PRO A 328 -61.75 -18.26 -7.30
C PRO A 328 -62.94 -19.22 -7.34
N THR A 329 -63.68 -19.21 -6.23
CA THR A 329 -65.01 -19.81 -6.02
C THR A 329 -66.06 -19.29 -7.00
N THR A 330 -66.79 -20.18 -7.68
CA THR A 330 -68.22 -19.96 -8.00
C THR A 330 -68.97 -21.31 -8.08
N ALA A 331 -70.26 -21.26 -7.79
CA ALA A 331 -71.08 -22.37 -7.34
C ALA A 331 -72.10 -22.88 -8.40
N VAL A 332 -72.61 -24.10 -8.13
CA VAL A 332 -73.90 -24.70 -8.56
C VAL A 332 -74.04 -25.23 -10.01
N GLY A 333 -74.44 -26.51 -10.12
CA GLY A 333 -75.27 -27.02 -11.22
C GLY A 333 -74.92 -28.45 -11.68
N ASP A 334 -75.66 -29.45 -11.20
CA ASP A 334 -75.78 -30.79 -11.81
C ASP A 334 -76.51 -30.67 -13.16
N ASP A 335 -75.96 -31.28 -14.22
CA ASP A 335 -76.66 -32.01 -15.31
C ASP A 335 -75.68 -32.30 -16.48
N GLU A 336 -75.38 -33.59 -16.72
CA GLU A 336 -74.90 -34.13 -18.01
C GLU A 336 -76.10 -34.32 -18.97
N PRO A 337 -75.97 -34.63 -20.29
CA PRO A 337 -74.78 -34.81 -21.15
C PRO A 337 -74.88 -34.10 -22.52
N GLY A 338 -73.84 -34.12 -23.36
CA GLY A 338 -73.97 -33.69 -24.77
C GLY A 338 -72.68 -33.68 -25.57
N ASP A 339 -72.44 -34.76 -26.29
CA ASP A 339 -71.44 -34.93 -27.36
C ASP A 339 -71.64 -33.87 -28.48
N PHE A 340 -70.60 -33.14 -28.85
CA PHE A 340 -70.58 -32.33 -30.07
C PHE A 340 -69.21 -32.44 -30.75
N ASP A 341 -69.22 -33.24 -31.81
CA ASP A 341 -68.17 -33.51 -32.78
C ASP A 341 -67.94 -32.29 -33.70
N TRP A 342 -66.68 -31.90 -33.88
CA TRP A 342 -66.26 -30.73 -34.67
C TRP A 342 -65.51 -31.13 -35.95
N ASP A 343 -65.59 -32.38 -36.41
CA ASP A 343 -65.10 -32.68 -37.75
C ASP A 343 -65.91 -31.89 -38.80
N VAL A 344 -65.19 -31.30 -39.76
CA VAL A 344 -65.69 -30.78 -41.04
C VAL A 344 -66.26 -29.36 -41.05
N ALA A 345 -65.37 -28.36 -41.17
CA ALA A 345 -65.56 -27.23 -42.10
C ALA A 345 -64.17 -26.68 -42.49
N GLU A 346 -63.59 -27.23 -43.56
CA GLU A 346 -63.47 -26.55 -44.87
C GLU A 346 -62.13 -25.82 -44.99
N ARG A 347 -61.15 -26.40 -45.68
CA ARG A 347 -60.98 -26.27 -47.14
C ARG A 347 -60.82 -24.81 -47.56
N GLU A 348 -59.59 -24.32 -47.55
CA GLU A 348 -58.85 -23.88 -48.75
C GLU A 348 -57.38 -24.31 -48.63
#